data_AF-H5X4H1-F1
#
_entry.id   AF-H5X4H1-F1
#
_cell.length_a   1.000
_cell.length_b   1.000
_cell.length_c   1.000
_cell.angle_alpha   90.00
_cell.angle_beta   90.00
_cell.angle_gamma   90.00
#
_symmetry.space_group_name_H-M   'P 1'
#
loop_
_entity.id
_entity.type
_entity.pdbx_description
1 polymer ?
#
loop_
_entity_poly.entity_id
_entity_poly.type
_entity_poly.pdbx_seq_one_letter_code
_entity_poly.pdbx_strand_id
1 'polypeptide(L)' 'MFDGVARWWDGFELWLAQQWFPVQFVLVMAVLLPLGGGLALLIDRAVGAVAHRISRVRQGTRQWDRPS' A
#
# COMPACT_ATOMS: atom_id res chain seq x y z
N MET A 1 13.00 -18.43 -19.14
CA MET A 1 11.59 -18.12 -18.74
C MET A 1 11.41 -16.63 -18.44
N PHE A 2 12.34 -15.99 -17.72
CA PHE A 2 12.34 -14.54 -17.50
C PHE A 2 12.79 -13.73 -18.73
N ASP A 3 13.35 -14.38 -19.74
CA ASP A 3 13.92 -13.74 -20.94
C ASP A 3 12.87 -12.96 -21.78
N GLY A 4 11.62 -13.43 -21.74
CA GLY A 4 10.50 -12.72 -22.37
C GLY A 4 10.15 -11.43 -21.63
N VAL A 5 10.12 -11.47 -20.30
CA VAL A 5 9.87 -10.31 -19.45
C VAL A 5 11.02 -9.32 -19.54
N ALA A 6 12.26 -9.79 -19.52
CA ALA A 6 13.46 -8.95 -19.64
C ALA A 6 13.49 -8.19 -20.97
N ARG A 7 13.14 -8.84 -22.09
CA ARG A 7 13.09 -8.19 -23.41
C ARG A 7 11.95 -7.17 -23.52
N TRP A 8 10.80 -7.46 -22.90
CA TRP A 8 9.70 -6.50 -22.84
C TRP A 8 10.06 -5.28 -21.98
N TRP A 9 10.72 -5.51 -20.84
CA TRP A 9 11.22 -4.47 -19.96
C TRP A 9 12.29 -3.59 -20.61
N ASP A 10 13.23 -4.18 -21.36
CA ASP A 10 14.23 -3.44 -22.15
C ASP A 10 13.58 -2.48 -23.16
N GLY A 11 12.53 -2.93 -23.86
CA GLY A 11 11.73 -2.06 -24.73
C GLY A 11 11.00 -0.94 -23.96
N PHE A 12 10.53 -1.23 -22.75
CA PHE A 12 9.91 -0.24 -21.87
C PHE A 12 10.92 0.80 -21.37
N GLU A 13 12.14 0.38 -21.01
CA GLU A 13 13.25 1.27 -20.64
C GLU A 13 13.61 2.21 -21.79
N LEU A 14 13.73 1.69 -23.02
CA LEU A 14 14.02 2.51 -24.20
C LEU A 14 12.89 3.49 -24.52
N TRP A 15 11.62 3.06 -24.38
CA TRP A 15 10.46 3.92 -24.57
C TRP A 15 10.41 5.04 -23.52
N LEU A 16 10.72 4.74 -22.26
CA LEU A 16 10.81 5.73 -21.18
C LEU A 16 11.97 6.70 -21.40
N ALA A 17 13.15 6.20 -21.75
CA ALA A 17 14.37 6.98 -21.91
C ALA A 17 14.28 8.02 -23.02
N GLN A 18 13.52 7.73 -24.09
CA GLN A 18 13.28 8.67 -25.20
C GLN A 18 12.17 9.70 -24.90
N GLN A 19 11.42 9.57 -23.80
CA GLN A 19 10.41 10.55 -23.42
C GLN A 19 11.02 11.84 -22.89
N TRP A 20 10.24 12.92 -23.00
CA TRP A 20 10.52 14.20 -22.36
C TRP A 20 10.52 14.11 -20.82
N PHE A 21 11.39 14.91 -20.18
CA PHE A 21 11.55 14.92 -18.72
C PHE A 21 10.23 15.09 -17.93
N PRO A 22 9.31 16.01 -18.29
CA PRO A 22 8.02 16.12 -17.60
C PRO A 22 7.18 14.83 -17.64
N VAL A 23 7.23 14.08 -18.74
CA VAL A 23 6.47 12.83 -18.89
C VAL A 23 7.03 11.76 -17.95
N GLN A 24 8.35 11.61 -17.88
CA GLN A 24 8.99 10.68 -16.95
C GLN A 24 8.65 11.02 -15.49
N PHE A 25 8.70 12.31 -15.12
CA PHE A 25 8.37 12.76 -13.78
C PHE A 25 6.92 12.47 -13.39
N VAL A 26 5.97 12.74 -14.30
CA VAL A 26 4.55 12.41 -14.08
C VAL A 26 4.34 10.91 -13.91
N LEU A 27 4.99 10.07 -14.73
CA LEU A 27 4.92 8.62 -14.59
C LEU A 27 5.47 8.14 -13.25
N VAL A 28 6.62 8.67 -12.83
CA VAL A 28 7.22 8.36 -11.52
C VAL A 28 6.29 8.77 -10.39
N MET A 29 5.73 9.98 -10.42
CA MET A 29 4.79 10.44 -9.40
C MET A 29 3.50 9.62 -9.40
N ALA A 30 3.00 9.24 -10.59
CA ALA A 30 1.82 8.39 -10.73
C ALA A 30 2.03 6.98 -10.14
N VAL A 31 3.28 6.50 -10.00
CA VAL A 31 3.60 5.23 -9.34
C VAL A 31 3.90 5.45 -7.85
N LEU A 32 4.74 6.44 -7.51
CA LEU A 32 5.18 6.71 -6.14
C LEU A 32 4.02 7.15 -5.24
N LEU A 33 3.12 8.02 -5.72
CA LEU A 33 2.00 8.53 -4.93
C LEU A 33 1.05 7.40 -4.49
N PRO A 34 0.54 6.53 -5.38
CA PRO A 34 -0.29 5.41 -4.94
C PRO A 34 0.50 4.34 -4.20
N LEU A 35 1.81 4.16 -4.45
CA LEU A 35 2.61 3.22 -3.67
C LEU A 35 2.75 3.69 -2.21
N GLY A 36 3.12 4.97 -2.01
CA GLY A 36 3.25 5.56 -0.69
C GLY A 36 1.89 5.71 0.02
N GLY A 37 0.90 6.27 -0.67
CA GLY A 37 -0.46 6.42 -0.14
C GLY A 37 -1.12 5.07 0.11
N GLY A 38 -0.94 4.10 -0.79
CA GLY A 38 -1.42 2.73 -0.64
C GLY A 38 -0.78 2.03 0.56
N LEU A 39 0.53 2.21 0.77
CA LEU A 39 1.21 1.67 1.95
C LEU A 39 0.74 2.32 3.25
N ALA A 40 0.55 3.63 3.27
CA ALA A 40 -0.02 4.34 4.42
C ALA A 40 -1.43 3.80 4.75
N LEU A 41 -2.31 3.72 3.74
CA LEU A 41 -3.65 3.16 3.89
C LEU A 41 -3.64 1.69 4.34
N LEU A 42 -2.66 0.90 3.88
CA LEU A 42 -2.50 -0.49 4.28
C LEU A 42 -2.13 -0.59 5.76
N ILE A 43 -1.20 0.24 6.22
CA ILE A 43 -0.80 0.32 7.62
C ILE A 43 -1.97 0.77 8.48
N ASP A 44 -2.68 1.83 8.09
CA ASP A 44 -3.85 2.34 8.82
C ASP A 44 -4.94 1.25 8.95
N ARG A 45 -5.20 0.51 7.87
CA ARG A 45 -6.13 -0.62 7.89
C ARG A 45 -5.65 -1.75 8.80
N ALA A 46 -4.37 -2.08 8.76
CA ALA A 46 -3.79 -3.12 9.60
C ALA A 46 -3.91 -2.75 11.09
N VAL A 47 -3.58 -1.50 11.44
CA VAL A 47 -3.70 -0.97 12.80
C VAL A 47 -5.16 -0.98 13.27
N GLY A 48 -6.10 -0.50 12.45
CA GLY A 48 -7.52 -0.53 12.76
C GLY A 48 -8.07 -1.95 12.99
N ALA A 49 -7.68 -2.90 12.13
CA ALA A 49 -8.09 -4.29 12.27
C ALA A 49 -7.59 -4.93 13.58
N VAL A 50 -6.33 -4.65 13.95
CA VAL A 50 -5.74 -5.13 15.21
C VAL A 50 -6.41 -4.48 16.42
N ALA A 51 -6.64 -3.17 16.39
CA ALA A 51 -7.31 -2.44 17.48
C ALA A 51 -8.76 -2.92 17.71
N HIS A 52 -9.52 -3.17 16.64
CA HIS A 52 -10.87 -3.76 16.74
C HIS A 52 -10.85 -5.18 17.29
N ARG A 53 -9.82 -5.98 16.99
CA ARG A 53 -9.68 -7.32 17.55
C ARG A 53 -9.39 -7.28 19.06
N ILE A 54 -8.51 -6.38 19.49
CA ILE A 54 -8.11 -6.23 20.90
C ILE A 54 -9.27 -5.67 21.74
N SER A 55 -9.98 -4.66 21.24
CA SER A 55 -11.13 -4.06 21.95
C SER A 55 -12.28 -5.05 22.14
N ARG A 56 -12.55 -5.94 21.18
CA ARG A 56 -13.52 -7.04 21.35
C ARG A 56 -13.14 -8.01 22.46
N VAL A 57 -11.86 -8.34 22.60
CA VAL A 57 -11.38 -9.22 23.68
C VAL A 57 -11.53 -8.54 25.05
N ARG A 58 -11.31 -7.22 25.13
CA ARG A 58 -11.37 -6.46 26.38
C ARG A 58 -12.78 -6.12 26.86
N GLN A 59 -13.77 -6.08 25.97
CA GLN A 59 -15.16 -5.80 26.36
C GLN A 59 -15.83 -6.97 27.10
N GLY A 60 -15.37 -8.21 26.90
CA GLY A 60 -15.88 -9.37 27.62
C GLY A 60 -15.58 -9.38 29.13
N THR A 61 -14.65 -8.55 29.61
CA THR A 61 -14.21 -8.56 31.02
C THR A 61 -14.74 -7.39 31.85
N ARG A 62 -15.39 -6.37 31.24
CA ARG A 62 -15.96 -5.20 31.97
C ARG A 62 -17.43 -5.33 32.35
N GLN A 63 -18.11 -6.39 31.94
CA GLN A 63 -19.54 -6.59 32.20
C GLN A 63 -19.85 -7.19 33.59
N TRP A 64 -18.85 -7.45 34.44
CA TRP A 64 -19.04 -8.20 35.69
C TRP A 64 -19.08 -7.34 36.98
N ASP A 65 -18.84 -6.03 36.93
CA ASP A 65 -18.81 -5.18 38.14
C ASP A 65 -19.93 -4.12 38.18
N ARG A 66 -21.20 -4.56 38.15
CA ARG A 66 -22.33 -3.75 38.66
C ARG A 66 -23.09 -4.54 39.73
N PRO A 67 -22.81 -4.30 41.02
CA PRO A 67 -23.77 -4.56 42.09
C PRO A 67 -24.72 -3.36 42.24
N SER A 68 -26.02 -3.67 42.17
CA SER A 68 -27.18 -2.83 42.52
C SER A 68 -27.38 -2.70 44.01
#